data_AF-A0A358APE0-F1
#
_entry.id   AF-A0A358APE0-F1
#
_cell.length_a   1.000
_cell.length_b   1.000
_cell.length_c   1.000
_cell.angle_alpha   90.00
_cell.angle_beta   90.00
_cell.angle_gamma   90.00
#
_symmetry.space_group_name_H-M   'P 1'
#
loop_
_entity.id
_entity.type
_entity.pdbx_description
1 polymer ?
#
loop_
_entity_poly.entity_id
_entity_poly.type
_entity_poly.pdbx_seq_one_letter_code
_entity_poly.pdbx_strand_id
1 'polypeptide(L)' 'MWYSKYKETMEMQTKKHAVFGKEYTPTEITEAFESAVLEEICKHQKQGDPIARYDIMSNRAYMELPDGTREYLDV' A
#
# COMPACT_ATOMS: atom_id res chain seq x y z
N MET A 1 5.48 4.84 -18.59
CA MET A 1 4.29 5.57 -18.11
C MET A 1 3.27 4.57 -17.57
N TRP A 2 3.40 4.18 -16.29
CA TRP A 2 2.54 3.15 -15.65
C TRP A 2 1.38 3.72 -14.82
N TYR A 3 1.30 5.05 -14.70
CA TYR A 3 0.18 5.73 -14.02
C TYR A 3 -1.19 5.46 -14.67
N SER A 4 -1.25 5.14 -15.97
CA SER A 4 -2.51 4.79 -16.63
C SER A 4 -3.00 3.37 -16.29
N LYS A 5 -2.11 2.42 -16.05
CA LYS A 5 -2.47 1.00 -15.85
C LYS A 5 -2.97 0.73 -14.42
N TYR A 6 -2.48 1.48 -13.44
CA TYR A 6 -3.02 1.49 -12.07
C TYR A 6 -4.43 2.09 -12.01
N LYS A 7 -4.73 3.08 -12.85
CA LYS A 7 -6.06 3.70 -12.92
C LYS A 7 -7.12 2.74 -13.47
N GLU A 8 -6.81 2.03 -14.56
CA GLU A 8 -7.71 1.02 -15.14
C GLU A 8 -8.00 -0.16 -14.19
N THR A 9 -7.01 -0.58 -13.40
CA THR A 9 -7.17 -1.68 -12.44
C THR A 9 -7.96 -1.28 -11.20
N MET A 10 -7.83 -0.03 -10.72
CA MET A 10 -8.71 0.52 -9.68
C MET A 10 -10.15 0.72 -10.18
N GLU A 11 -10.35 1.19 -11.42
CA GLU A 11 -11.69 1.30 -12.03
C GLU A 11 -12.37 -0.06 -12.23
N MET A 12 -11.60 -1.14 -12.44
CA MET A 12 -12.16 -2.51 -12.51
C MET A 12 -12.50 -3.11 -11.14
N GLN A 13 -11.79 -2.75 -10.06
CA GLN A 13 -12.05 -3.29 -8.72
C GLN A 13 -13.19 -2.59 -7.96
N THR A 14 -13.47 -1.32 -8.26
CA THR A 14 -14.61 -0.58 -7.66
C THR A 14 -15.98 -1.17 -7.99
N LYS A 15 -16.09 -2.09 -8.97
CA LYS A 15 -17.35 -2.77 -9.29
C LYS A 15 -17.73 -3.90 -8.34
N LYS A 16 -16.87 -4.32 -7.41
CA LYS A 16 -17.21 -5.34 -6.39
C LYS A 16 -17.48 -4.67 -5.05
N HIS A 17 -18.73 -4.22 -4.93
CA HIS A 17 -19.44 -3.88 -3.69
C HIS A 17 -18.61 -3.20 -2.60
N ALA A 18 -18.51 -1.87 -2.68
CA ALA A 18 -18.21 -1.08 -1.50
C ALA A 18 -19.31 -1.32 -0.45
N VAL A 19 -18.97 -2.05 0.62
CA VAL A 19 -19.75 -2.19 1.86
C VAL A 19 -19.55 -0.95 2.75
N PHE A 20 -19.31 0.20 2.14
CA PHE A 20 -19.18 1.48 2.83
C PHE A 20 -20.44 2.27 2.55
N GLY A 21 -21.10 2.73 3.61
CA GLY A 21 -22.39 3.41 3.55
C GLY A 21 -22.37 4.61 2.60
N LYS A 22 -23.56 5.03 2.14
CA LYS A 22 -23.82 6.13 1.19
C LYS A 22 -23.14 7.48 1.48
N GLU A 23 -22.45 7.62 2.61
CA GLU A 23 -21.90 8.86 3.13
C GLU A 23 -20.42 9.07 2.74
N TYR A 24 -19.73 8.04 2.26
CA TYR A 24 -18.32 8.17 1.87
C TYR A 24 -18.12 7.93 0.37
N THR A 25 -17.37 8.83 -0.24
CA THR A 25 -16.88 8.67 -1.61
C THR A 25 -15.75 7.64 -1.65
N PRO A 26 -15.53 6.96 -2.80
CA PRO A 26 -14.38 6.07 -2.97
C PRO A 26 -13.03 6.75 -2.67
N THR A 27 -12.93 8.05 -2.93
CA THR A 27 -11.74 8.85 -2.61
C THR A 27 -11.51 8.96 -1.11
N GLU A 28 -12.54 9.32 -0.33
CA GLU A 28 -12.43 9.44 1.13
C GLU A 28 -12.08 8.10 1.78
N ILE A 29 -12.60 6.99 1.25
CA ILE A 29 -12.26 5.64 1.71
C ILE A 29 -10.78 5.34 1.43
N THR A 30 -10.30 5.72 0.24
CA THR A 30 -8.90 5.54 -0.15
C THR A 30 -7.96 6.36 0.73
N GLU A 31 -8.27 7.65 0.95
CA GLU A 31 -7.49 8.55 1.80
C GLU A 31 -7.45 8.06 3.26
N ALA A 32 -8.58 7.58 3.79
CA ALA A 32 -8.64 7.01 5.13
C ALA A 32 -7.79 5.73 5.25
N PHE A 33 -7.86 4.86 4.24
CA PHE A 33 -7.05 3.65 4.19
C PHE A 33 -5.54 3.97 4.10
N GLU A 34 -5.15 4.89 3.22
CA GLU A 34 -3.76 5.34 3.09
C GLU A 34 -3.22 5.91 4.41
N SER A 35 -4.02 6.75 5.09
CA SER A 35 -3.65 7.33 6.38
C SER A 35 -3.43 6.25 7.44
N ALA A 36 -4.33 5.27 7.55
CA ALA A 36 -4.21 4.17 8.52
C ALA A 36 -2.99 3.29 8.25
N VAL A 37 -2.68 3.01 6.98
CA VAL A 37 -1.47 2.26 6.60
C VAL A 37 -0.21 3.02 6.96
N LEU A 38 -0.16 4.34 6.69
CA LEU A 38 1.00 5.17 7.03
C LEU A 38 1.24 5.27 8.54
N GLU A 39 0.17 5.36 9.34
CA GLU A 39 0.27 5.34 10.80
C GLU A 39 0.87 4.04 11.32
N GLU A 40 0.41 2.89 10.81
CA GLU A 40 0.92 1.59 11.25
C GLU A 40 2.38 1.38 10.82
N ILE A 41 2.74 1.80 9.59
CA ILE A 41 4.14 1.82 9.13
C ILE A 41 5.01 2.67 10.08
N CYS A 42 4.57 3.88 10.42
CA CYS A 42 5.32 4.77 11.32
C CYS A 42 5.51 4.14 12.71
N LYS A 43 4.48 3.47 13.21
CA LYS A 43 4.53 2.76 14.50
C LYS A 43 5.53 1.60 14.47
N HIS A 44 5.51 0.77 13.43
CA HIS A 44 6.48 -0.30 13.25
C HIS A 44 7.92 0.22 13.11
N GLN A 45 8.14 1.32 12.37
CA GLN A 45 9.47 1.96 12.29
C GLN A 45 9.98 2.42 13.66
N LYS A 46 9.11 3.06 14.46
CA LYS A 46 9.47 3.49 15.82
C LYS A 46 9.81 2.32 16.74
N GLN A 47 9.23 1.15 16.51
CA GLN A 47 9.49 -0.08 17.27
C GLN A 47 10.73 -0.83 16.78
N GLY A 48 11.28 -0.45 15.62
CA GLY A 48 12.39 -1.17 14.99
C GLY A 48 11.94 -2.46 14.32
N ASP A 49 10.66 -2.56 13.91
CA ASP A 49 10.18 -3.69 13.15
C ASP A 49 10.49 -3.50 11.66
N PRO A 50 10.86 -4.59 10.95
CA PRO A 50 11.09 -4.54 9.53
C PRO A 50 9.76 -4.41 8.77
N ILE A 51 9.75 -3.64 7.68
CA ILE A 51 8.52 -3.36 6.91
C ILE A 51 8.58 -4.02 5.54
N ALA A 52 7.57 -4.81 5.22
CA ALA A 52 7.39 -5.38 3.91
C ALA A 52 7.04 -4.29 2.89
N ARG A 53 7.77 -4.26 1.77
CA ARG A 53 7.58 -3.36 0.64
C ARG A 53 7.69 -4.13 -0.68
N TYR A 54 7.32 -3.45 -1.75
CA TYR A 54 7.41 -3.98 -3.10
C TYR A 54 8.21 -3.03 -4.00
N ASP A 55 9.24 -3.55 -4.66
CA ASP A 55 9.99 -2.81 -5.67
C ASP A 55 9.39 -3.10 -7.05
N ILE A 56 8.76 -2.07 -7.62
CA ILE A 56 8.09 -2.15 -8.91
C ILE A 56 9.11 -2.31 -10.05
N MET A 57 10.33 -1.78 -9.90
CA MET A 57 11.35 -1.83 -10.96
C MET A 57 11.95 -3.23 -11.10
N SER A 58 12.22 -3.89 -9.97
CA SER A 58 12.73 -5.26 -9.95
C SER A 58 11.63 -6.32 -9.89
N ASN A 59 10.37 -5.91 -9.70
CA ASN A 59 9.20 -6.77 -9.56
C ASN A 59 9.36 -7.81 -8.42
N ARG A 60 9.92 -7.36 -7.30
CA ARG A 60 10.25 -8.20 -6.13
C ARG A 60 9.76 -7.57 -4.84
N ALA A 61 9.33 -8.41 -3.90
CA ALA A 61 9.09 -7.98 -2.53
C ALA A 61 10.42 -7.85 -1.78
N TYR A 62 10.49 -6.92 -0.83
CA TYR A 62 11.63 -6.76 0.07
C TYR A 62 11.19 -6.32 1.45
N MET A 63 11.99 -6.63 2.47
CA MET A 63 11.86 -6.07 3.80
C MET A 63 12.81 -4.88 3.94
N GLU A 64 12.28 -3.73 4.37
CA GLU A 64 13.06 -2.57 4.79
C GLU A 64 13.32 -2.68 6.29
N LEU A 65 14.58 -2.89 6.66
CA LEU A 65 15.03 -2.99 8.04
C LEU A 65 15.15 -1.59 8.69
N PRO A 66 15.19 -1.50 10.04
CA PRO A 66 15.28 -0.20 10.73
C PRO A 66 16.55 0.60 10.43
N ASP A 67 17.63 -0.07 10.02
CA ASP A 67 18.89 0.54 9.60
C ASP A 67 18.83 1.07 8.15
N GLY A 68 17.70 0.90 7.46
CA GLY A 68 17.49 1.28 6.06
C GLY A 68 17.97 0.22 5.05
N THR A 69 18.50 -0.91 5.52
CA THR A 69 18.91 -2.01 4.66
C THR A 69 17.68 -2.68 4.03
N ARG A 70 17.82 -3.14 2.79
CA ARG A 70 16.77 -3.84 2.05
C ARG A 70 17.15 -5.30 1.86
N GLU A 71 16.30 -6.20 2.33
CA GLU A 71 16.43 -7.63 2.07
C GLU A 71 15.34 -8.07 1.10
N TYR A 72 15.73 -8.41 -0.13
CA TYR A 72 14.78 -8.93 -1.11
C TYR A 72 14.33 -10.33 -0.71
N LEU A 73 13.02 -10.55 -0.75
CA LEU A 73 12.44 -11.85 -0.54
C LEU A 73 12.54 -12.63 -1.85
N ASP A 74 13.28 -13.74 -1.86
CA ASP A 74 13.16 -14.73 -2.92
C ASP A 74 11.84 -15.47 -2.70
N VAL A 75 10.86 -15.20 -3.59
CA VAL A 75 9.52 -15.79 -3.57
C VAL A 75 9.42 -16.87 -4.65
#